data_AF-A0A354Q8U5-F1
#
_entry.id   AF-A0A354Q8U5-F1
#
_cell.length_a   1.000
_cell.length_b   1.000
_cell.length_c   1.000
_cell.angle_alpha   90.00
_cell.angle_beta   90.00
_cell.angle_gamma   90.00
#
_symmetry.space_group_name_H-M   'P 1'
#
loop_
_entity.id
_entity.type
_entity.pdbx_description
1 polymer ?
#
loop_
_entity_poly.entity_id
_entity_poly.type
_entity_poly.pdbx_seq_one_letter_code
_entity_poly.pdbx_strand_id
1 'polypeptide(L)' 'AANIQLSACSPNFLILEGIQRWEGFHAEILKKPILWDSGYVIPPTEPGLGVELNEEVALANPYNDSALHLEMADAPIL' A
#
# COMPACT_ATOMS: atom_id res chain seq x y z
N ALA A 1 3.33 -0.26 -3.99
CA ALA A 1 4.03 -0.13 -5.30
C ALA A 1 5.43 -0.75 -5.29
N ALA A 2 6.38 -0.28 -4.46
CA ALA A 2 7.75 -0.82 -4.45
C ALA A 2 7.82 -2.35 -4.21
N ASN A 3 7.05 -2.88 -3.23
CA ASN A 3 6.98 -4.32 -2.99
C ASN A 3 6.48 -5.11 -4.23
N ILE A 4 5.59 -4.54 -5.04
CA ILE A 4 5.09 -5.16 -6.27
C ILE A 4 6.23 -5.27 -7.29
N GLN A 5 6.99 -4.20 -7.49
CA GLN A 5 8.13 -4.18 -8.42
C GLN A 5 9.19 -5.21 -8.00
N LEU A 6 9.53 -5.27 -6.71
CA LEU A 6 10.46 -6.26 -6.17
C LEU A 6 9.93 -7.69 -6.34
N SER A 7 8.64 -7.91 -6.10
CA SER A 7 8.00 -9.23 -6.24
C SER A 7 8.02 -9.70 -7.69
N ALA A 8 7.73 -8.82 -8.64
CA ALA A 8 7.69 -9.14 -10.07
C ALA A 8 9.05 -9.53 -10.66
N CYS A 9 10.16 -9.13 -10.05
CA CYS A 9 11.52 -9.48 -10.47
C CYS A 9 12.22 -10.50 -9.56
N SER A 10 11.52 -11.06 -8.56
CA SER A 10 12.09 -12.04 -7.62
C SER A 10 11.78 -13.48 -8.06
N PRO A 11 12.79 -14.30 -8.40
CA PRO A 11 12.56 -15.68 -8.86
C PRO A 11 12.06 -16.62 -7.75
N ASN A 12 12.18 -16.20 -6.50
CA ASN A 12 11.77 -16.92 -5.30
C ASN A 12 10.63 -16.20 -4.55
N PHE A 13 9.83 -15.40 -5.26
CA PHE A 13 8.64 -14.77 -4.71
C PHE A 13 7.62 -15.83 -4.25
N LEU A 14 7.07 -15.65 -3.04
CA LEU A 14 6.05 -16.54 -2.47
C LEU A 14 4.66 -15.88 -2.42
N ILE A 15 4.55 -14.76 -1.71
CA ILE A 15 3.29 -14.01 -1.53
C ILE A 15 3.58 -12.54 -1.27
N LEU A 16 2.65 -11.66 -1.62
CA LEU A 16 2.71 -10.22 -1.36
C LEU A 16 1.60 -9.85 -0.38
N GLU A 17 1.97 -9.28 0.77
CA GLU A 17 1.01 -8.70 1.69
C GLU A 17 0.31 -7.50 1.06
N GLY A 18 -1.02 -7.46 1.19
CA GLY A 18 -1.85 -6.34 0.77
C GLY A 18 -2.86 -5.99 1.85
N ILE A 19 -3.20 -4.71 1.93
CA ILE A 19 -4.28 -4.25 2.81
C ILE A 19 -5.59 -4.47 2.05
N GLN A 20 -6.29 -5.55 2.42
CA GLN A 20 -7.49 -6.02 1.73
C GLN A 20 -7.24 -6.21 0.22
N ARG A 21 -8.01 -5.51 -0.63
CA ARG A 21 -7.92 -5.58 -2.10
C ARG A 21 -7.33 -4.31 -2.72
N TRP A 22 -6.57 -3.53 -1.95
CA TRP A 22 -6.01 -2.24 -2.38
C TRP A 22 -7.05 -1.17 -2.74
N GLU A 23 -8.23 -1.27 -2.12
CA GLU A 23 -9.35 -0.34 -2.28
C GLU A 23 -9.39 0.73 -1.16
N GLY A 24 -10.43 1.56 -1.16
CA GLY A 24 -10.59 2.66 -0.19
C GLY A 24 -9.47 3.69 -0.29
N PHE A 25 -8.93 4.15 0.85
CA PHE A 25 -7.90 5.18 0.87
C PHE A 25 -6.62 4.78 0.10
N HIS A 26 -6.30 3.48 0.02
CA HIS A 26 -5.15 2.99 -0.76
C HIS A 26 -5.33 3.18 -2.27
N ALA A 27 -6.57 3.21 -2.75
CA ALA A 27 -6.90 3.58 -4.12
C ALA A 27 -6.95 5.10 -4.30
N GLU A 28 -7.58 5.83 -3.37
CA GLU A 28 -7.77 7.29 -3.45
C GLU A 28 -6.46 8.08 -3.40
N ILE A 29 -5.49 7.62 -2.61
CA ILE A 29 -4.18 8.28 -2.45
C ILE A 29 -3.31 8.18 -3.72
N LEU A 30 -3.72 7.40 -4.72
CA LEU A 30 -3.04 7.24 -6.00
C LEU A 30 -3.91 7.81 -7.13
N LYS A 31 -3.29 8.39 -8.15
CA LYS A 31 -4.05 8.84 -9.35
C LYS A 31 -4.65 7.66 -10.13
N LYS A 32 -3.98 6.51 -10.09
CA LYS A 32 -4.46 5.24 -10.64
C LYS A 32 -4.29 4.16 -9.56
N PRO A 33 -5.35 3.44 -9.18
CA PRO A 33 -5.26 2.44 -8.13
C PRO A 33 -4.41 1.24 -8.55
N ILE A 34 -3.88 0.52 -7.56
CA ILE A 34 -3.24 -0.78 -7.79
C ILE A 34 -4.32 -1.75 -8.28
N LEU A 35 -4.04 -2.45 -9.38
CA LEU A 35 -4.97 -3.42 -9.93
C LEU A 35 -4.89 -4.74 -9.13
N TRP A 36 -6.00 -5.10 -8.52
CA TRP A 36 -6.20 -6.39 -7.87
C TRP A 36 -7.26 -7.19 -8.62
N ASP A 37 -6.98 -8.48 -8.88
CA ASP A 37 -7.92 -9.39 -9.53
C ASP A 37 -7.78 -10.81 -8.95
N SER A 38 -8.90 -11.37 -8.48
CA SER A 38 -9.03 -12.80 -8.15
C SER A 38 -7.94 -13.35 -7.21
N GLY A 39 -7.48 -12.55 -6.25
CA GLY A 39 -6.43 -12.94 -5.29
C GLY A 39 -5.02 -12.47 -5.67
N TYR A 40 -4.84 -11.83 -6.82
CA TYR A 40 -3.55 -11.40 -7.34
C TYR A 40 -3.47 -9.89 -7.47
N VAL A 41 -2.26 -9.35 -7.28
CA VAL A 41 -1.92 -7.99 -7.69
C VAL A 41 -1.34 -8.06 -9.09
N ILE A 42 -1.91 -7.30 -10.03
CA ILE A 42 -1.42 -7.24 -11.40
C ILE A 42 -0.34 -6.15 -11.46
N PRO A 43 0.93 -6.50 -11.76
CA PRO A 43 2.00 -5.51 -11.79
C PRO A 43 1.73 -4.39 -12.82
N PRO A 44 1.93 -3.12 -12.45
CA PRO A 44 1.78 -2.02 -13.40
C PRO A 44 2.89 -2.08 -14.47
N THR A 45 2.57 -1.57 -15.66
CA THR A 45 3.49 -1.54 -16.81
C THR A 45 4.06 -0.15 -17.07
N GLU A 46 3.57 0.86 -16.37
CA GLU A 46 4.04 2.23 -16.43
C GLU A 46 5.46 2.36 -15.82
N PRO A 47 6.27 3.33 -16.28
CA PRO A 47 7.64 3.51 -15.80
C PRO A 47 7.78 3.75 -14.28
N GLY A 48 8.97 3.47 -13.76
CA GLY A 48 9.29 3.69 -12.35
C GLY A 48 8.56 2.71 -11.44
N LEU A 49 7.89 3.22 -10.39
CA LEU A 49 7.11 2.39 -9.48
C LEU A 49 5.75 1.97 -10.06
N GLY A 50 5.35 2.53 -11.22
CA GLY A 50 4.07 2.27 -11.86
C GLY A 50 2.86 2.87 -11.13
N VAL A 51 3.09 3.86 -10.26
CA VAL A 51 2.03 4.64 -9.58
C VAL A 51 2.43 6.10 -9.52
N GLU A 52 1.43 6.96 -9.35
CA GLU A 52 1.61 8.39 -9.08
C GLU A 52 0.79 8.78 -7.86
N LEU A 53 1.41 9.48 -6.92
CA LEU A 53 0.74 9.97 -5.71
C LEU A 53 -0.29 11.03 -6.10
N ASN A 54 -1.48 10.94 -5.53
CA ASN A 54 -2.44 12.02 -5.58
C ASN A 54 -2.10 13.02 -4.45
N GLU A 55 -1.25 13.99 -4.75
CA GLU A 55 -0.78 14.98 -3.77
C GLU A 55 -1.90 15.81 -3.16
N GLU A 56 -2.99 16.08 -3.90
CA GLU A 56 -4.15 16.80 -3.36
C GLU A 56 -4.83 16.00 -2.25
N VAL A 57 -5.02 14.69 -2.45
CA VAL A 57 -5.58 13.80 -1.42
C VAL A 57 -4.61 13.67 -0.24
N ALA A 58 -3.31 13.57 -0.50
CA ALA A 58 -2.31 13.51 0.57
C ALA A 58 -2.33 14.77 1.45
N LEU A 59 -2.32 15.95 0.84
CA LEU A 59 -2.34 17.24 1.53
C LEU A 59 -3.66 17.49 2.27
N ALA A 60 -4.78 16.95 1.75
CA ALA A 60 -6.09 17.04 2.39
C ALA A 60 -6.25 16.13 3.62
N ASN A 61 -5.35 15.16 3.83
CA ASN A 61 -5.41 14.19 4.93
C ASN A 61 -4.18 14.27 5.87
N PRO A 62 -3.95 15.41 6.55
CA PRO A 62 -2.83 15.54 7.48
C PRO A 62 -3.06 14.70 8.74
N TYR A 63 -1.97 14.12 9.25
CA TYR A 63 -1.97 13.50 10.58
C TYR A 63 -1.81 14.59 11.65
N ASN A 64 -2.85 14.83 12.44
CA ASN A 64 -2.89 15.90 13.45
C ASN A 64 -2.85 15.38 14.89
N ASP A 65 -2.72 14.07 15.07
CA ASP A 65 -2.62 13.46 16.39
C ASP A 65 -1.15 13.21 16.77
N SER A 66 -0.94 12.68 17.96
CA SER A 66 0.37 12.48 18.61
C SER A 66 0.74 11.03 18.83
N ALA A 67 -0.22 10.10 18.64
CA ALA A 67 0.05 8.66 18.73
C ALA A 67 1.08 8.21 17.69
N LEU A 68 1.74 7.09 17.93
CA LEU A 68 2.60 6.45 16.93
C LEU A 68 1.76 5.69 15.88
N HIS A 69 2.38 5.30 14.77
CA HIS A 69 1.71 4.46 13.76
C HIS A 69 1.22 3.12 14.35
N LEU A 70 2.02 2.53 15.23
CA LEU A 70 1.70 1.36 16.03
C LEU A 70 2.33 1.51 17.41
N GLU A 71 1.64 1.00 18.42
CA GLU A 71 2.08 0.99 19.81
C GLU A 71 1.99 -0.42 20.36
N MET A 72 2.91 -0.77 21.26
CA MET A 72 2.84 -2.03 21.99
C MET A 72 1.91 -1.85 23.20
N ALA A 73 1.26 -2.93 23.63
CA ALA A 73 0.52 -2.92 24.89
C ALA A 73 1.48 -2.56 26.05
N ASP A 74 1.04 -1.66 26.91
CA ASP A 74 1.78 -1.17 28.08
C ASP A 74 1.55 -2.00 29.34
N ALA A 75 0.62 -2.96 29.27
CA ALA A 75 0.23 -3.86 30.34
C ALA A 75 0.44 -5.34 29.95
N PRO A 76 0.65 -6.23 30.93
CA PRO A 76 0.75 -7.67 30.68
C PRO A 76 -0.57 -8.27 30.19
N ILE A 77 -0.47 -9.38 29.45
CA ILE A 77 -1.62 -10.17 29.04
C ILE A 77 -2.21 -10.89 30.26
N LEU A 78 -3.53 -10.89 30.40
CA LEU A 78 -4.29 -11.64 31.42
C LEU A 78 -4.32 -13.14 31.12
#